data_AF-A0A453EIQ7-F1
#
_entry.id   AF-A0A453EIQ7-F1
#
_cell.length_a   1.000
_cell.length_b   1.000
_cell.length_c   1.000
_cell.angle_alpha   90.00
_cell.angle_beta   90.00
_cell.angle_gamma   90.00
#
_symmetry.space_group_name_H-M   'P 1'
#
loop_
_entity.id
_entity.type
_entity.pdbx_description
1 polymer ?
#
loop_
_entity_poly.entity_id
_entity_poly.type
_entity_poly.pdbx_seq_one_letter_code
_entity_poly.pdbx_strand_id
1 'polypeptide(L)'
;MVKEGHGSGNEDHKSFNQFDVVQDYSDHHYAKTSPGKTTKDWAKTIQNEWKLLQRDLPESIYVRVYEDRIDLIRAAIVGPAGTPYHDGLFFFDVCFPPEYPRCPPKVHFHSSGLRLNPNLYESGVGLHPGPCVE
;
A
#
# COMPACT_ATOMS: atom_id res chain seq x y z
N MET A 1 -26.63 24.21 43.59
CA MET A 1 -25.77 23.12 44.12
C MET A 1 -26.28 21.86 43.46
N VAL A 2 -25.67 21.22 42.46
CA VAL A 2 -24.34 21.26 41.84
C VAL A 2 -24.57 21.03 40.34
N LYS A 3 -23.82 21.70 39.46
CA LYS A 3 -23.82 21.43 38.01
C LYS A 3 -23.00 20.16 37.78
N GLU A 4 -23.56 19.15 37.12
CA GLU A 4 -22.76 18.11 36.48
C GLU A 4 -22.68 18.42 34.99
N GLY A 5 -21.57 19.03 34.59
CA GLY A 5 -21.16 19.09 33.19
C GLY A 5 -20.56 17.74 32.82
N HIS A 6 -21.28 16.95 32.02
CA HIS A 6 -20.67 15.86 31.28
C HIS A 6 -20.18 16.43 29.95
N GLY A 7 -18.87 16.73 29.91
CA GLY A 7 -18.15 16.83 28.66
C GLY A 7 -18.07 15.43 28.05
N SER A 8 -18.82 15.18 26.98
CA SER A 8 -18.54 14.05 26.11
C SER A 8 -17.68 14.58 24.98
N GLY A 9 -16.39 14.23 25.02
CA GLY A 9 -15.45 14.56 23.97
C GLY A 9 -16.00 14.07 22.63
N ASN A 10 -15.96 14.94 21.63
CA ASN A 10 -16.12 14.55 20.24
C ASN A 10 -14.87 13.73 19.90
N GLU A 11 -14.89 12.43 20.16
CA GLU A 11 -13.97 11.52 19.49
C GLU A 11 -14.40 11.50 18.03
N ASP A 12 -13.81 12.39 17.24
CA ASP A 12 -13.85 12.33 15.78
C ASP A 12 -13.41 10.91 15.40
N HIS A 13 -14.38 10.02 15.17
CA HIS A 13 -14.15 8.75 14.50
C HIS A 13 -13.62 9.09 13.11
N LYS A 14 -12.29 9.23 12.99
CA LYS A 14 -11.62 9.39 11.70
C LYS A 14 -12.01 8.19 10.86
N SER A 15 -12.91 8.41 9.92
CA SER A 15 -13.27 7.44 8.91
C SER A 15 -12.01 7.05 8.15
N PHE A 16 -11.63 5.79 8.24
CA PHE A 16 -10.48 5.27 7.51
C PHE A 16 -10.92 4.96 6.08
N ASN A 17 -10.41 5.70 5.11
CA ASN A 17 -10.73 5.49 3.70
C ASN A 17 -9.95 4.29 3.15
N GLN A 18 -10.56 3.51 2.26
CA GLN A 18 -9.87 2.42 1.56
C GLN A 18 -8.80 2.93 0.59
N PHE A 19 -8.94 4.14 0.09
CA PHE A 19 -7.92 4.80 -0.72
C PHE A 19 -7.58 6.15 -0.09
N ASP A 20 -6.32 6.32 0.28
CA ASP A 20 -5.82 7.52 0.97
C ASP A 20 -4.63 8.12 0.23
N VAL A 21 -4.54 9.44 0.20
CA VAL A 21 -3.48 10.20 -0.46
C VAL A 21 -2.72 10.96 0.61
N VAL A 22 -1.42 10.71 0.75
CA VAL A 22 -0.60 11.35 1.79
C VAL A 22 0.71 11.90 1.23
N GLN A 23 1.41 12.71 2.02
CA GLN A 23 2.72 13.25 1.64
C GLN A 23 3.89 12.48 2.26
N ASP A 24 3.73 12.02 3.51
CA ASP A 24 4.82 11.33 4.21
C ASP A 24 4.96 9.88 3.73
N TYR A 25 6.10 9.60 3.10
CA TYR A 25 6.54 8.27 2.66
C TYR A 25 7.83 7.84 3.36
N SER A 26 8.25 8.50 4.44
CA SER A 26 9.56 8.29 5.07
C SER A 26 9.77 6.87 5.60
N ASP A 27 8.70 6.19 5.97
CA ASP A 27 8.67 4.80 6.47
C ASP A 27 8.46 3.75 5.36
N HIS A 28 8.37 4.18 4.10
CA HIS A 28 8.22 3.28 2.96
C HIS A 28 9.54 2.57 2.67
N HIS A 29 9.50 1.26 2.40
CA HIS A 29 10.69 0.45 2.11
C HIS A 29 11.54 1.05 0.98
N TYR A 30 10.87 1.59 -0.05
CA TYR A 30 11.50 2.21 -1.22
C TYR A 30 11.66 3.74 -1.11
N ALA A 31 11.51 4.34 0.08
CA ALA A 31 11.60 5.80 0.26
C ALA A 31 12.92 6.39 -0.26
N LYS A 32 14.02 5.64 -0.03
CA LYS A 32 15.39 6.04 -0.40
C LYS A 32 15.76 5.72 -1.85
N THR A 33 14.92 5.01 -2.61
CA THR A 33 15.20 4.72 -4.02
C THR A 33 14.77 5.89 -4.90
N SER A 34 15.58 6.24 -5.90
CA SER A 34 15.17 7.21 -6.89
C SER A 34 14.27 6.55 -7.95
N PRO A 35 13.20 7.22 -8.42
CA PRO A 35 12.30 6.71 -9.44
C PRO A 35 12.95 6.58 -10.84
N GLY A 36 14.26 6.83 -10.99
CA GLY A 36 14.95 6.78 -12.27
C GLY A 36 14.48 7.85 -13.28
N LYS A 37 14.79 7.65 -14.57
CA LYS A 37 14.29 8.50 -15.66
C LYS A 37 12.90 8.02 -16.07
N THR A 38 11.87 8.77 -15.71
CA THR A 38 10.47 8.46 -16.06
C THR A 38 10.00 9.24 -17.28
N THR A 39 9.00 8.72 -18.00
CA THR A 39 8.40 9.37 -19.17
C THR A 39 6.99 9.87 -18.85
N LYS A 40 6.43 10.74 -19.71
CA LYS A 40 5.04 11.20 -19.57
C LYS A 40 4.04 10.05 -19.68
N ASP A 41 4.31 9.08 -20.55
CA ASP A 41 3.44 7.92 -20.74
C ASP A 41 3.49 7.00 -19.53
N TRP A 42 4.67 6.80 -18.94
CA TRP A 42 4.82 6.10 -17.67
C TRP A 42 3.96 6.76 -16.58
N ALA A 43 4.05 8.08 -16.41
CA ALA A 43 3.28 8.79 -15.39
C ALA A 43 1.76 8.66 -15.63
N LYS A 44 1.31 8.71 -16.88
CA LYS A 44 -0.10 8.46 -17.25
C LYS A 44 -0.54 7.05 -16.90
N THR A 45 0.30 6.05 -17.16
CA THR A 45 0.01 4.65 -16.80
C THR A 45 -0.25 4.55 -15.29
N ILE A 46 0.66 5.06 -14.46
CA ILE A 46 0.51 5.02 -13.00
C ILE A 46 -0.73 5.78 -12.51
N GLN A 47 -1.01 6.95 -13.09
CA GLN A 47 -2.23 7.69 -12.76
C GLN A 47 -3.51 6.93 -13.13
N ASN A 48 -3.49 6.12 -14.19
CA ASN A 48 -4.62 5.27 -14.55
C ASN A 48 -4.78 4.11 -13.55
N GLU A 49 -3.68 3.50 -13.09
CA GLU A 49 -3.70 2.50 -12.01
C GLU A 49 -4.32 3.08 -10.72
N TRP A 50 -3.94 4.30 -10.33
CA TRP A 50 -4.50 4.96 -9.15
C TRP A 50 -6.01 5.19 -9.28
N LYS A 51 -6.48 5.63 -10.45
CA LYS A 51 -7.92 5.80 -10.71
C LYS A 51 -8.67 4.48 -10.64
N LEU A 52 -8.07 3.40 -11.14
CA LEU A 52 -8.65 2.07 -11.08
C LEU A 52 -8.76 1.60 -9.62
N LEU A 53 -7.68 1.73 -8.85
CA LEU A 53 -7.67 1.40 -7.42
C LEU A 53 -8.71 2.22 -6.65
N GLN A 54 -8.75 3.53 -6.86
CA GLN A 54 -9.72 4.41 -6.19
C GLN A 54 -11.19 4.03 -6.50
N ARG A 55 -11.47 3.50 -7.70
CA ARG A 55 -12.82 3.14 -8.12
C ARG A 55 -13.23 1.73 -7.69
N ASP A 56 -12.33 0.76 -7.82
CA ASP A 56 -12.65 -0.67 -7.81
C ASP A 56 -11.81 -1.46 -6.77
N LEU A 57 -11.57 -0.88 -5.58
CA LEU A 57 -10.88 -1.56 -4.47
C LEU A 57 -11.82 -2.52 -3.72
N PRO A 58 -11.45 -3.81 -3.54
CA PRO A 58 -12.19 -4.73 -2.68
C PRO A 58 -12.24 -4.26 -1.21
N GLU A 59 -13.33 -4.54 -0.49
CA GLU A 59 -13.57 -4.11 0.89
C GLU A 59 -12.46 -4.48 1.89
N SER A 60 -11.73 -5.57 1.64
CA SER A 60 -10.64 -6.06 2.49
C SER A 60 -9.28 -5.46 2.16
N ILE A 61 -9.20 -4.54 1.20
CA ILE A 61 -7.95 -3.93 0.74
C ILE A 61 -8.01 -2.42 0.97
N TYR A 62 -6.92 -1.91 1.53
CA TYR A 62 -6.68 -0.49 1.76
C TYR A 62 -5.40 -0.10 1.03
N VAL A 63 -5.39 1.05 0.40
CA VAL A 63 -4.27 1.58 -0.38
C VAL A 63 -3.98 3.00 0.06
N ARG A 64 -2.70 3.26 0.22
CA ARG A 64 -2.15 4.59 0.41
C ARG A 64 -1.24 4.92 -0.76
N VAL A 65 -1.41 6.10 -1.33
CA VAL A 65 -0.55 6.64 -2.39
C VAL A 65 0.11 7.94 -1.93
N TYR A 66 1.19 8.34 -2.61
CA TYR A 66 2.04 9.45 -2.14
C TYR A 66 2.13 10.58 -3.17
N GLU A 67 1.73 11.80 -2.79
CA GLU A 67 1.63 12.96 -3.71
C GLU A 67 2.95 13.25 -4.44
N ASP A 68 4.06 13.23 -3.70
CA ASP A 68 5.40 13.55 -4.22
C ASP A 68 6.11 12.36 -4.88
N ARG A 69 5.55 11.16 -4.72
CA ARG A 69 6.16 9.89 -5.14
C ARG A 69 5.13 8.98 -5.77
N ILE A 70 4.69 9.35 -6.97
CA ILE A 70 3.66 8.59 -7.68
C ILE A 70 4.09 7.14 -7.99
N ASP A 71 5.40 6.87 -8.04
CA ASP A 71 5.96 5.53 -8.20
C ASP A 71 5.76 4.63 -6.98
N LEU A 72 5.32 5.15 -5.84
CA LEU A 72 5.16 4.40 -4.59
C LEU A 72 3.68 4.24 -4.24
N ILE A 73 3.31 3.05 -3.77
CA ILE A 73 2.02 2.79 -3.11
C ILE A 73 2.24 1.81 -1.96
N ARG A 74 1.43 1.93 -0.91
CA ARG A 74 1.35 0.94 0.18
C ARG A 74 -0.04 0.32 0.17
N ALA A 75 -0.10 -1.01 0.22
CA ALA A 75 -1.35 -1.75 0.39
C ALA A 75 -1.38 -2.40 1.78
N ALA A 76 -2.55 -2.37 2.43
CA ALA A 76 -2.86 -3.19 3.57
C ALA A 76 -4.01 -4.14 3.19
N ILE A 77 -3.80 -5.44 3.42
CA ILE A 77 -4.80 -6.47 3.12
C ILE A 77 -5.26 -7.08 4.44
N VAL A 78 -6.57 -7.14 4.65
CA VAL A 78 -7.19 -7.86 5.75
C VAL A 78 -7.35 -9.33 5.35
N GLY A 79 -6.87 -10.22 6.20
CA GLY A 79 -6.92 -11.65 5.98
C GLY A 79 -8.36 -12.18 5.94
N PRO A 80 -8.74 -12.95 4.90
CA PRO A 80 -10.12 -13.42 4.75
C PRO A 80 -10.55 -14.42 5.82
N ALA A 81 -11.85 -14.42 6.10
CA ALA A 81 -12.51 -15.42 6.93
C ALA A 81 -12.29 -16.84 6.40
N GLY A 82 -12.14 -17.80 7.32
CA GLY A 82 -11.94 -19.21 6.97
C GLY A 82 -10.51 -19.56 6.51
N THR A 83 -9.57 -18.61 6.59
CA THR A 83 -8.14 -18.87 6.36
C THR A 83 -7.36 -18.76 7.67
N PRO A 84 -6.14 -19.34 7.79
CA PRO A 84 -5.26 -19.09 8.93
C PRO A 84 -4.86 -17.62 9.10
N TYR A 85 -5.16 -16.77 8.13
CA TYR A 85 -4.85 -15.34 8.11
C TYR A 85 -5.99 -14.47 8.61
N HIS A 86 -7.16 -15.05 8.92
CA HIS A 86 -8.38 -14.32 9.27
C HIS A 86 -8.12 -13.19 10.29
N ASP A 87 -8.61 -12.00 9.97
CA ASP A 87 -8.44 -10.75 10.73
C ASP A 87 -6.98 -10.26 10.89
N GLY A 88 -6.03 -10.92 10.24
CA GLY A 88 -4.64 -10.46 10.13
C GLY A 88 -4.52 -9.26 9.20
N LEU A 89 -3.61 -8.33 9.53
CA LEU A 89 -3.26 -7.19 8.68
C LEU A 89 -1.89 -7.41 8.05
N PHE A 90 -1.86 -7.37 6.72
CA PHE A 90 -0.66 -7.61 5.93
C PHE A 90 -0.31 -6.36 5.11
N PHE A 91 0.86 -5.78 5.36
CA PHE A 91 1.30 -4.54 4.70
C PHE A 91 2.31 -4.83 3.60
N PHE A 92 2.12 -4.17 2.46
CA PHE A 92 2.97 -4.30 1.28
C PHE A 92 3.36 -2.93 0.77
N ASP A 93 4.66 -2.69 0.65
CA ASP A 93 5.21 -1.53 -0.05
C ASP A 93 5.49 -1.90 -1.49
N VAL A 94 5.05 -1.05 -2.41
CA VAL A 94 5.15 -1.31 -3.84
C VAL A 94 5.84 -0.12 -4.50
N CYS A 95 6.75 -0.41 -5.42
CA CYS A 95 7.45 0.58 -6.23
C CYS A 95 7.34 0.22 -7.71
N PHE A 96 6.83 1.16 -8.51
CA PHE A 96 6.76 1.07 -9.96
C PHE A 96 8.09 1.53 -10.57
N PRO A 97 8.88 0.63 -11.19
CA PRO A 97 10.13 1.03 -11.83
C PRO A 97 9.86 1.84 -13.12
N PRO A 98 10.86 2.58 -13.66
CA PRO A 98 10.76 3.26 -14.95
C PRO A 98 10.29 2.37 -16.11
N GLU A 99 10.63 1.08 -16.04
CA GLU A 99 10.29 0.09 -17.05
C GLU A 99 8.86 -0.44 -16.91
N TYR A 100 8.09 -0.03 -15.91
CA TYR A 100 6.67 -0.39 -15.81
C TYR A 100 5.87 0.23 -16.98
N PRO A 101 4.91 -0.47 -17.60
CA PRO A 101 4.37 -1.79 -17.25
C PRO A 101 5.10 -2.98 -17.88
N ARG A 102 6.19 -2.74 -18.63
CA ARG A 102 6.99 -3.80 -19.26
C ARG A 102 7.67 -4.70 -18.22
N CYS A 103 8.13 -4.12 -17.12
CA CYS A 103 8.56 -4.86 -15.93
C CYS A 103 7.46 -4.81 -14.86
N PRO A 104 7.29 -5.87 -14.04
CA PRO A 104 6.38 -5.83 -12.90
C PRO A 104 6.84 -4.83 -11.84
N PRO A 105 5.92 -4.36 -10.97
CA PRO A 105 6.30 -3.55 -9.82
C PRO A 105 7.11 -4.37 -8.82
N LYS A 106 7.98 -3.70 -8.07
CA LYS A 106 8.71 -4.29 -6.95
C LYS A 106 7.81 -4.26 -5.72
N VAL A 107 7.75 -5.37 -4.98
CA VAL A 107 6.87 -5.51 -3.81
C VAL A 107 7.69 -5.94 -2.60
N HIS A 108 7.49 -5.27 -1.48
CA HIS A 108 8.07 -5.61 -0.19
C HIS A 108 6.97 -5.89 0.84
N PHE A 109 6.96 -7.08 1.41
CA PHE A 109 6.04 -7.50 2.47
C PHE A 109 6.65 -7.21 3.84
N HIS A 110 5.91 -6.51 4.69
CA HIS A 110 6.31 -6.28 6.09
C HIS A 110 6.01 -7.52 6.93
N SER A 111 6.97 -8.45 6.95
CA SER A 111 6.82 -9.76 7.61
C SER A 111 6.81 -9.69 9.14
N SER A 112 7.35 -8.62 9.72
CA SER A 112 7.61 -8.51 11.17
C SER A 112 8.34 -9.73 11.75
N GLY A 113 9.17 -10.40 10.95
CA GLY A 113 9.91 -11.61 11.36
C GLY A 113 9.11 -12.92 11.27
N LEU A 114 7.96 -12.92 10.61
CA LEU A 114 7.10 -14.10 10.49
C LEU A 114 7.12 -14.68 9.07
N ARG A 115 7.33 -15.99 8.95
CA ARG A 115 7.11 -16.73 7.70
C ARG A 115 5.67 -17.21 7.61
N LEU A 116 4.80 -16.33 7.12
CA LEU A 116 3.35 -16.56 7.10
C LEU A 116 2.89 -17.50 5.98
N ASN A 117 3.57 -17.46 4.83
CA ASN A 117 3.23 -18.28 3.65
C ASN A 117 4.54 -18.68 2.93
N PRO A 118 4.60 -19.84 2.25
CA PRO A 118 5.75 -20.21 1.42
C PRO A 118 6.19 -19.13 0.41
N ASN A 119 5.26 -18.31 -0.09
CA ASN A 119 5.50 -17.22 -1.03
C ASN A 119 5.78 -15.86 -0.35
N LEU A 120 5.59 -15.76 0.97
CA LEU A 120 5.85 -14.57 1.78
C LEU A 120 7.06 -14.85 2.67
N TYR A 121 8.24 -14.56 2.12
CA TYR A 121 9.50 -14.78 2.82
C TYR A 121 9.69 -13.77 3.94
N GLU A 122 10.39 -14.21 4.99
CA GLU A 122 10.74 -13.38 6.15
C GLU A 122 11.57 -12.14 5.76
N SER A 123 12.38 -12.25 4.71
CA SER A 123 13.16 -11.15 4.12
C SER A 123 12.30 -10.02 3.53
N GLY A 124 10.98 -10.22 3.44
CA GLY A 124 10.03 -9.28 2.87
C GLY A 124 10.06 -9.20 1.36
N VAL A 125 10.89 -9.98 0.66
CA VAL A 125 10.79 -10.09 -0.81
C VAL A 125 9.62 -11.03 -1.11
N GLY A 126 8.46 -10.44 -1.39
CA GLY A 126 7.29 -11.17 -1.87
C GLY A 126 7.40 -11.38 -3.37
N LEU A 127 7.41 -12.65 -3.79
CA LEU A 127 7.46 -13.12 -5.18
C LEU A 127 8.77 -12.79 -5.93
N HIS A 128 9.27 -13.77 -6.69
CA HIS A 128 10.29 -13.51 -7.69
C HIS A 128 9.72 -12.47 -8.66
N PRO A 129 10.37 -11.32 -8.89
CA PRO A 129 9.91 -10.38 -9.92
C PRO A 129 9.88 -11.15 -11.24
N GLY A 130 8.70 -11.27 -11.84
CA GLY A 130 8.55 -11.85 -13.16
C GLY A 130 9.52 -11.18 -14.13
N PRO A 131 10.01 -11.90 -15.15
CA PRO A 131 10.92 -11.30 -16.12
C PRO A 131 10.23 -10.11 -16.77
N CYS A 132 11.00 -9.04 -16.99
CA CYS A 132 10.52 -7.96 -17.84
C CYS A 132 10.26 -8.53 -19.23
N VAL A 133 9.09 -8.27 -19.80
CA VAL A 133 8.79 -8.69 -21.17
C VAL A 133 9.64 -7.85 -22.13
N GLU A 134 10.17 -8.44 -23.20
CA GLU A 134 10.92 -7.68 -24.22
C GLU A 134 10.00 -6.81 -25.08
#